data_AF-A0A8T4S2I5-F1
#
_entry.id   AF-A0A8T4S2I5-F1
#
_cell.length_a   1.000
_cell.length_b   1.000
_cell.length_c   1.000
_cell.angle_alpha   90.00
_cell.angle_beta   90.00
_cell.angle_gamma   90.00
#
_symmetry.space_group_name_H-M   'P 1'
#
loop_
_entity.id
_entity.type
_entity.pdbx_description
1 polymer ?
#
loop_
_entity_poly.entity_id
_entity_poly.type
_entity_poly.pdbx_seq_one_letter_code
_entity_poly.pdbx_strand_id
1 'polypeptide(L)'
;MTQEGIVLDSKLKSEFKGLLLLLAAFAVILKIVFYRQDIATTTRTALSLFWMFSLPGYALMHYWKERMDFGERIVIGTAAAAAVTAIASYYLGLIGLQVKYHGIILPAAMLAVSVVAAIIMKRKR
;
A
#
# COMPACT_ATOMS: atom_id res chain seq x y z
N MET A 1 22.66 19.43 11.43
CA MET A 1 22.00 18.20 10.92
C MET A 1 22.65 17.01 11.61
N THR A 2 21.96 16.38 12.55
CA THR A 2 22.49 15.26 13.35
C THR A 2 22.64 14.00 12.48
N GLN A 3 23.64 13.16 12.75
CA GLN A 3 23.89 11.92 11.98
C GLN A 3 22.65 11.01 11.86
N GLU A 4 21.73 11.04 12.84
CA GLU A 4 20.45 10.34 12.77
C GLU A 4 19.56 10.79 11.60
N GLY A 5 19.56 12.08 11.26
CA GLY A 5 18.74 12.62 10.15
C GLY A 5 19.19 12.12 8.78
N ILE A 6 20.50 11.94 8.59
CA ILE A 6 21.08 11.44 7.32
C ILE A 6 20.77 9.94 7.13
N VAL A 7 20.80 9.16 8.22
CA VAL A 7 20.49 7.72 8.18
C VAL A 7 19.01 7.47 7.94
N LEU A 8 18.12 8.30 8.51
CA LEU A 8 16.67 8.18 8.30
C LEU A 8 16.29 8.42 6.83
N ASP A 9 16.87 9.45 6.21
CA ASP A 9 16.60 9.83 4.82
C ASP A 9 17.06 8.76 3.82
N SER A 10 18.22 8.13 4.09
CA SER A 10 18.73 7.05 3.24
C SER A 10 17.87 5.78 3.28
N LYS A 11 17.36 5.38 4.46
CA LYS A 11 16.44 4.25 4.60
C LYS A 11 15.10 4.52 3.92
N LEU A 12 14.53 5.71 4.12
CA LEU A 12 13.26 6.09 3.49
C LEU A 12 13.37 6.06 1.96
N LYS A 13 14.48 6.59 1.42
CA LYS A 13 14.78 6.59 0.00
C LYS A 13 14.93 5.16 -0.55
N SER A 14 15.53 4.26 0.22
CA SER A 14 15.63 2.84 -0.14
C SER A 14 14.26 2.16 -0.21
N GLU A 15 13.40 2.36 0.78
CA GLU A 15 12.04 1.79 0.78
C GLU A 15 11.19 2.37 -0.34
N PHE A 16 11.28 3.67 -0.60
CA PHE A 16 10.58 4.32 -1.71
C PHE A 16 11.01 3.75 -3.07
N LYS A 17 12.32 3.56 -3.28
CA LYS A 17 12.84 2.87 -4.48
C LYS A 17 12.32 1.44 -4.56
N GLY A 18 12.25 0.73 -3.44
CA GLY A 18 11.67 -0.62 -3.37
C GLY A 18 10.21 -0.66 -3.81
N LEU A 19 9.39 0.28 -3.34
CA LEU A 19 7.98 0.41 -3.74
C LEU A 19 7.83 0.75 -5.23
N LEU A 20 8.66 1.64 -5.76
CA LEU A 20 8.66 1.97 -7.19
C LEU A 20 9.08 0.77 -8.06
N LEU A 21 10.10 0.04 -7.64
CA LEU A 21 10.56 -1.15 -8.35
C LEU A 21 9.50 -2.25 -8.32
N LEU A 22 8.83 -2.43 -7.19
CA LEU A 22 7.70 -3.36 -7.06
C LEU A 22 6.54 -2.95 -7.98
N LEU A 23 6.16 -1.68 -8.02
CA LEU A 23 5.13 -1.18 -8.93
C LEU A 23 5.51 -1.42 -10.39
N ALA A 24 6.76 -1.15 -10.77
CA ALA A 24 7.25 -1.39 -12.13
C ALA A 24 7.21 -2.89 -12.48
N ALA A 25 7.71 -3.75 -11.59
CA ALA A 25 7.66 -5.20 -11.77
C ALA A 25 6.21 -5.70 -11.90
N PHE A 26 5.31 -5.19 -11.07
CA PHE A 26 3.89 -5.53 -11.11
C PHE A 26 3.22 -5.07 -12.41
N ALA A 27 3.54 -3.87 -12.91
CA ALA A 27 3.05 -3.37 -14.19
C ALA A 27 3.55 -4.22 -15.37
N VAL A 28 4.82 -4.67 -15.34
CA VAL A 28 5.37 -5.58 -16.36
C VAL A 28 4.65 -6.94 -16.32
N ILE A 29 4.46 -7.53 -15.14
CA ILE A 29 3.72 -8.79 -14.98
C ILE A 29 2.30 -8.64 -15.54
N LEU A 30 1.59 -7.57 -15.18
CA LEU A 30 0.25 -7.33 -15.72
C LEU A 30 0.26 -7.11 -17.23
N LYS A 31 1.30 -6.48 -17.79
CA LYS A 31 1.40 -6.33 -19.24
C LYS A 31 1.59 -7.66 -19.94
N ILE A 32 2.32 -8.59 -19.33
CA ILE A 32 2.47 -9.95 -19.85
C ILE A 32 1.13 -10.69 -19.78
N VAL A 33 0.43 -10.62 -18.64
CA VAL A 33 -0.89 -11.27 -18.46
C VAL A 33 -1.94 -10.69 -19.40
N PHE A 34 -2.00 -9.37 -19.52
CA PHE A 34 -2.92 -8.62 -20.38
C PHE A 34 -2.23 -8.18 -21.68
N TYR A 35 -1.53 -9.09 -22.37
CA TYR A 35 -0.72 -8.73 -23.54
C TYR A 35 -1.51 -8.02 -24.65
N ARG A 36 -2.81 -8.33 -24.80
CA ARG A 36 -3.72 -7.74 -25.79
C ARG A 36 -4.23 -6.35 -25.45
N GLN A 37 -4.11 -5.91 -24.20
CA GLN A 37 -4.58 -4.58 -23.78
C GLN A 37 -3.54 -3.52 -24.09
N ASP A 38 -3.98 -2.27 -24.28
CA ASP A 38 -3.05 -1.16 -24.46
C ASP A 38 -2.23 -0.89 -23.17
N ILE A 39 -1.09 -0.21 -23.33
CA ILE A 39 -0.19 0.08 -22.23
C ILE A 39 -0.88 0.96 -21.17
N ALA A 40 -1.70 1.93 -21.59
CA ALA A 40 -2.35 2.85 -20.66
C ALA A 40 -3.36 2.13 -19.76
N THR A 41 -4.17 1.23 -20.32
CA THR A 41 -5.13 0.39 -19.56
C THR A 41 -4.40 -0.55 -18.60
N THR A 42 -3.33 -1.19 -19.06
CA THR A 42 -2.53 -2.10 -18.22
C THR A 42 -1.87 -1.35 -17.05
N THR A 43 -1.20 -0.24 -17.33
CA THR A 43 -0.54 0.58 -16.30
C THR A 43 -1.54 1.18 -15.33
N ARG A 44 -2.70 1.65 -15.82
CA ARG A 44 -3.79 2.11 -14.95
C ARG A 44 -4.27 1.00 -14.02
N THR A 45 -4.43 -0.22 -14.53
CA THR A 45 -4.84 -1.37 -13.73
C THR A 45 -3.80 -1.71 -12.66
N ALA A 46 -2.50 -1.70 -13.03
CA ALA A 46 -1.40 -1.91 -12.09
C ALA A 46 -1.37 -0.85 -10.98
N LEU A 47 -1.50 0.43 -11.34
CA LEU A 47 -1.58 1.53 -10.40
C LEU A 47 -2.80 1.40 -9.48
N SER A 48 -3.97 1.06 -10.02
CA SER A 48 -5.19 0.87 -9.22
C SER A 48 -5.05 -0.25 -8.20
N LEU A 49 -4.53 -1.42 -8.60
CA LEU A 49 -4.32 -2.54 -7.68
C LEU A 49 -3.25 -2.23 -6.63
N PHE A 50 -2.16 -1.58 -7.03
CA PHE A 50 -1.10 -1.17 -6.11
C PHE A 50 -1.62 -0.15 -5.09
N TRP A 51 -2.37 0.85 -5.55
CA TRP A 51 -3.04 1.83 -4.70
C TRP A 51 -4.05 1.17 -3.75
N MET A 52 -4.84 0.23 -4.24
CA MET A 52 -5.94 -0.32 -3.46
C MET A 52 -5.46 -1.31 -2.39
N PHE A 53 -4.36 -2.03 -2.64
CA PHE A 53 -3.92 -3.11 -1.77
C PHE A 53 -2.49 -2.96 -1.28
N SER A 54 -1.51 -2.92 -2.18
CA SER A 54 -0.10 -3.04 -1.79
C SER A 54 0.41 -1.83 -1.01
N LEU A 55 0.09 -0.62 -1.46
CA LEU A 55 0.52 0.61 -0.79
C LEU A 55 -0.10 0.78 0.62
N PRO A 56 -1.44 0.74 0.79
CA PRO A 56 -2.05 0.85 2.13
C PRO A 56 -1.71 -0.36 3.01
N GLY A 57 -1.59 -1.55 2.44
CA GLY A 57 -1.17 -2.76 3.15
C GLY A 57 0.24 -2.66 3.71
N TYR A 58 1.19 -2.21 2.88
CA TYR A 58 2.57 -1.93 3.31
C TYR A 58 2.62 -0.88 4.42
N ALA A 59 1.84 0.20 4.27
CA ALA A 59 1.79 1.28 5.24
C ALA A 59 1.27 0.80 6.60
N LEU A 60 0.23 -0.05 6.63
CA LEU A 60 -0.28 -0.63 7.87
C LEU A 60 0.79 -1.46 8.60
N MET A 61 1.56 -2.24 7.83
CA MET A 61 2.65 -3.04 8.39
C MET A 61 3.85 -2.21 8.85
N HIS A 62 3.89 -0.89 8.58
CA HIS A 62 4.91 0.00 9.14
C HIS A 62 4.91 -0.01 10.68
N TYR A 63 3.75 -0.30 11.29
CA TYR A 63 3.67 -0.51 12.74
C TYR A 63 4.63 -1.60 13.24
N TRP A 64 4.83 -2.66 12.44
CA TRP A 64 5.70 -3.79 12.76
C TRP A 64 7.05 -3.75 12.01
N LYS A 65 7.50 -2.58 11.57
CA LYS A 65 8.71 -2.45 10.74
C LYS A 65 10.01 -3.00 11.34
N GLU A 66 10.06 -3.16 12.66
CA GLU A 66 11.23 -3.71 13.37
C GLU A 66 11.24 -5.22 13.43
N ARG A 67 10.08 -5.86 13.18
CA ARG A 67 9.93 -7.31 13.24
C ARG A 67 9.80 -7.94 11.86
N MET A 68 9.54 -7.14 10.84
CA MET A 68 9.25 -7.61 9.48
C MET A 68 10.10 -6.85 8.47
N ASP A 69 10.70 -7.59 7.55
CA ASP A 69 11.46 -7.01 6.45
C ASP A 69 10.56 -6.36 5.40
N PHE A 70 11.15 -5.74 4.37
CA PHE A 70 10.37 -5.10 3.32
C PHE A 70 9.44 -6.08 2.58
N GLY A 71 9.92 -7.27 2.24
CA GLY A 71 9.17 -8.26 1.45
C GLY A 71 8.00 -8.84 2.23
N GLU A 72 8.21 -9.21 3.49
CA GLU A 72 7.18 -9.69 4.40
C GLU A 72 6.07 -8.66 4.59
N ARG A 73 6.44 -7.38 4.78
CA ARG A 73 5.47 -6.29 4.90
C ARG A 73 4.66 -6.10 3.62
N ILE A 74 5.27 -6.27 2.44
CA ILE A 74 4.56 -6.21 1.16
C ILE A 74 3.58 -7.38 1.03
N VAL A 75 4.02 -8.61 1.24
CA VAL A 75 3.21 -9.80 1.00
C VAL A 75 2.05 -9.87 2.01
N ILE A 76 2.37 -9.79 3.30
CA ILE A 76 1.38 -9.88 4.38
C ILE A 76 0.50 -8.62 4.38
N GLY A 77 1.09 -7.45 4.18
CA GLY A 77 0.35 -6.19 4.09
C GLY A 77 -0.64 -6.18 2.93
N THR A 78 -0.24 -6.63 1.74
CA THR A 78 -1.15 -6.71 0.57
C THR A 78 -2.30 -7.66 0.84
N ALA A 79 -2.03 -8.84 1.40
CA ALA A 79 -3.08 -9.82 1.74
C ALA A 79 -4.05 -9.26 2.81
N ALA A 80 -3.53 -8.64 3.87
CA ALA A 80 -4.33 -8.00 4.91
C ALA A 80 -5.18 -6.85 4.33
N ALA A 81 -4.59 -6.01 3.47
CA ALA A 81 -5.30 -4.93 2.80
C ALA A 81 -6.43 -5.43 1.92
N ALA A 82 -6.20 -6.49 1.15
CA ALA A 82 -7.24 -7.11 0.33
C ALA A 82 -8.38 -7.66 1.19
N ALA A 83 -8.07 -8.34 2.30
CA ALA A 83 -9.08 -8.86 3.23
C ALA A 83 -9.90 -7.73 3.87
N VAL A 84 -9.23 -6.70 4.40
CA VAL A 84 -9.90 -5.53 4.98
C VAL A 84 -10.77 -4.83 3.93
N THR A 85 -10.25 -4.62 2.72
CA THR A 85 -10.99 -3.97 1.64
C THR A 85 -12.23 -4.78 1.26
N ALA A 86 -12.12 -6.10 1.12
CA ALA A 86 -13.25 -6.97 0.76
C ALA A 86 -14.35 -6.94 1.84
N ILE A 87 -13.97 -7.12 3.10
CA ILE A 87 -14.91 -7.12 4.23
C ILE A 87 -15.55 -5.74 4.38
N ALA A 88 -14.76 -4.67 4.36
CA ALA A 88 -15.27 -3.31 4.52
C ALA A 88 -16.16 -2.91 3.34
N SER A 89 -15.80 -3.27 2.10
CA SER A 89 -16.62 -2.98 0.92
C SER A 89 -17.99 -3.65 1.00
N TYR A 90 -18.06 -4.89 1.52
CA TYR A 90 -19.32 -5.58 1.74
C TYR A 90 -20.23 -4.81 2.71
N TYR A 91 -19.73 -4.45 3.90
CA TYR A 91 -20.53 -3.72 4.88
C TYR A 91 -20.86 -2.29 4.46
N LEU A 92 -19.93 -1.60 3.81
CA LEU A 92 -20.18 -0.28 3.24
C LEU A 92 -21.25 -0.32 2.14
N GLY A 93 -21.27 -1.39 1.35
CA GLY A 93 -22.34 -1.65 0.39
C GLY A 93 -23.70 -1.83 1.06
N LEU A 94 -23.77 -2.58 2.16
CA LEU A 94 -25.02 -2.79 2.91
C LEU A 94 -25.60 -1.50 3.50
N ILE A 95 -24.76 -0.56 3.95
CA ILE A 95 -25.20 0.75 4.46
C ILE A 95 -25.50 1.77 3.35
N GLY A 96 -25.43 1.37 2.07
CA GLY A 96 -25.80 2.19 0.93
C GLY A 96 -24.68 3.03 0.31
N LEU A 97 -23.42 2.87 0.76
CA LEU A 97 -22.30 3.55 0.12
C LEU A 97 -21.96 2.86 -1.21
N GLN A 98 -22.02 3.62 -2.30
CA GLN A 98 -21.76 3.07 -3.64
C GLN A 98 -20.32 2.52 -3.76
N VAL A 99 -20.21 1.32 -4.34
CA VAL A 99 -18.94 0.58 -4.53
C VAL A 99 -17.90 1.40 -5.29
N LYS A 100 -18.33 2.28 -6.19
CA LYS A 100 -17.44 3.18 -6.96
C LYS A 100 -16.53 4.04 -6.08
N TYR A 101 -16.95 4.35 -4.85
CA TYR A 101 -16.16 5.16 -3.92
C TYR A 101 -15.21 4.32 -3.05
N HIS A 102 -15.43 3.01 -2.93
CA HIS A 102 -14.68 2.14 -2.02
C HIS A 102 -13.19 2.08 -2.40
N GLY A 103 -12.88 2.09 -3.71
CA GLY A 103 -11.50 2.08 -4.22
C GLY A 103 -10.69 3.34 -3.90
N ILE A 104 -11.32 4.42 -3.43
CA ILE A 104 -10.64 5.63 -2.97
C ILE A 104 -10.71 5.73 -1.44
N ILE A 105 -11.91 5.57 -0.88
CA ILE A 105 -12.16 5.78 0.56
C ILE A 105 -11.39 4.76 1.40
N LEU A 106 -11.42 3.48 1.05
CA LEU A 106 -10.81 2.43 1.87
C LEU A 106 -9.28 2.53 1.91
N PRO A 107 -8.58 2.66 0.77
CA PRO A 107 -7.13 2.84 0.79
C PRO A 107 -6.70 4.12 1.54
N ALA A 108 -7.43 5.23 1.33
CA ALA A 108 -7.14 6.49 2.02
C ALA A 108 -7.33 6.37 3.54
N ALA A 109 -8.40 5.70 3.99
CA ALA A 109 -8.65 5.45 5.41
C ALA A 109 -7.53 4.60 6.04
N MET A 110 -7.08 3.55 5.34
CA MET A 110 -5.99 2.69 5.81
C MET A 110 -4.66 3.44 5.90
N LEU A 111 -4.35 4.30 4.93
CA LEU A 111 -3.18 5.18 5.00
C LEU A 111 -3.28 6.15 6.18
N ALA A 112 -4.44 6.76 6.40
CA ALA A 112 -4.65 7.64 7.54
C ALA A 112 -4.44 6.92 8.88
N VAL A 113 -5.00 5.72 9.05
CA VAL A 113 -4.80 4.88 10.24
C VAL A 113 -3.31 4.55 10.42
N SER A 114 -2.60 4.22 9.35
CA SER A 114 -1.17 3.91 9.38
C SER A 114 -0.33 5.09 9.88
N VAL A 115 -0.63 6.30 9.38
CA VAL A 115 0.04 7.54 9.80
C VAL A 115 -0.24 7.83 11.28
N VAL A 116 -1.50 7.72 11.71
CA VAL A 116 -1.90 7.93 13.11
C VAL A 116 -1.18 6.93 14.02
N ALA A 117 -1.15 5.65 13.65
CA ALA A 117 -0.45 4.61 14.40
C ALA A 117 1.06 4.90 14.52
N ALA A 118 1.70 5.35 13.43
CA ALA A 118 3.11 5.72 13.42
C ALA A 118 3.42 6.91 14.34
N ILE A 119 2.56 7.93 14.36
CA ILE A 119 2.71 9.11 15.24
C ILE A 119 2.58 8.68 16.71
N ILE A 120 1.59 7.86 17.05
CA ILE A 120 1.37 7.38 18.42
C ILE A 120 2.57 6.57 18.91
N MET A 121 3.15 5.71 18.07
CA MET A 121 4.36 4.96 18.42
C MET A 121 5.55 5.86 18.71
N LYS A 122 5.77 6.89 17.87
CA LYS A 122 6.87 7.84 18.07
C LYS A 122 6.76 8.57 19.41
N ARG A 123 5.54 8.80 19.90
CA ARG A 123 5.29 9.46 21.19
C ARG A 123 5.50 8.54 22.40
N LYS A 124 5.39 7.22 22.23
CA LYS A 124 5.57 6.21 23.29
C LYS A 124 7.03 5.78 23.51
N ARG A 125 7.93 6.13 22.59
CA ARG A 125 9.37 5.94 22.70
C ARG A 125 10.04 7.22 23.15
#